data_AF-A0A932T2H4-F1
#
_entry.id   AF-A0A932T2H4-F1
#
_cell.length_a   1.000
_cell.length_b   1.000
_cell.length_c   1.000
_cell.angle_alpha   90.00
_cell.angle_beta   90.00
_cell.angle_gamma   90.00
#
_symmetry.space_group_name_H-M   'P 1'
#
loop_
_entity.id
_entity.type
_entity.pdbx_description
1 polymer ?
#
loop_
_entity_poly.entity_id
_entity_poly.type
_entity_poly.pdbx_seq_one_letter_code
_entity_poly.pdbx_strand_id
1 'polypeptide(L)' 'MHASKSGPIDFGGAFEGRRVLVTGHTGFKGAWLALWLNRLGAQVIGYALPPPTTPALFTAADIESCLDQHH' A
#
# COMPACT_ATOMS: atom_id res chain seq x y z
N MET A 1 -12.07 30.43 -20.27
CA MET A 1 -10.87 29.55 -20.19
C MET A 1 -11.05 28.60 -19.01
N HIS A 2 -11.52 27.38 -19.25
CA HIS A 2 -11.50 26.30 -18.26
C HIS A 2 -10.13 25.64 -18.36
N ALA A 3 -9.30 25.74 -17.33
CA ALA A 3 -8.06 24.97 -17.28
C ALA A 3 -8.42 23.48 -17.15
N SER A 4 -7.98 22.69 -18.13
CA SER A 4 -8.00 21.23 -18.06
C SER A 4 -7.16 20.80 -16.85
N LYS A 5 -7.80 20.33 -15.78
CA LYS A 5 -7.10 19.62 -14.70
C LYS A 5 -6.74 18.22 -15.18
N SER A 6 -5.68 18.12 -15.97
CA SER A 6 -5.02 16.85 -16.27
C SER A 6 -3.61 16.87 -15.70
N GLY A 7 -3.53 17.06 -14.37
CA GLY A 7 -2.37 16.66 -13.58
C GLY A 7 -2.43 15.16 -13.28
N PRO A 8 -1.34 14.55 -12.80
CA PRO A 8 -1.40 13.18 -12.25
C PRO A 8 -2.54 13.08 -11.22
N ILE A 9 -3.13 11.89 -11.07
CA ILE A 9 -4.17 11.66 -10.06
C ILE A 9 -3.59 12.07 -8.69
N ASP A 10 -4.09 13.18 -8.18
CA ASP A 10 -3.72 13.73 -6.88
C ASP A 10 -4.84 13.36 -5.89
N PHE A 11 -4.48 12.57 -4.88
CA PHE A 11 -5.40 12.21 -3.79
C PHE A 11 -5.55 13.32 -2.75
N GLY A 12 -4.97 14.50 -2.97
CA GLY A 12 -5.09 15.67 -2.10
C GLY A 12 -4.65 15.39 -0.67
N GLY A 13 -3.67 14.50 -0.48
CA GLY A 13 -3.20 14.07 0.85
C GLY A 13 -4.22 13.26 1.65
N ALA A 14 -5.26 12.69 1.03
CA ALA A 14 -6.34 11.96 1.74
C ALA A 14 -5.85 10.86 2.71
N PHE A 15 -4.68 10.28 2.43
CA PHE A 15 -4.09 9.19 3.19
C PHE A 15 -2.88 9.61 4.04
N GLU A 16 -2.43 10.85 3.94
CA GLU A 16 -1.26 11.34 4.67
C GLU A 16 -1.49 11.28 6.18
N GLY A 17 -0.59 10.60 6.90
CA GLY A 17 -0.67 10.39 8.35
C GLY A 17 -1.83 9.48 8.81
N ARG A 18 -2.60 8.90 7.88
CA ARG A 18 -3.73 8.02 8.23
C ARG A 18 -3.24 6.63 8.57
N ARG A 19 -3.78 6.05 9.65
CA ARG A 19 -3.60 4.63 9.97
C ARG A 19 -4.55 3.80 9.14
N VAL A 20 -4.02 2.86 8.37
CA VAL A 20 -4.80 1.99 7.49
C VAL A 20 -4.46 0.54 7.77
N LEU A 21 -5.49 -0.26 8.10
CA LEU A 21 -5.37 -1.71 8.21
C LEU A 21 -5.62 -2.34 6.84
N VAL A 22 -4.65 -3.14 6.37
CA VAL A 22 -4.77 -3.94 5.14
C VAL A 22 -4.80 -5.41 5.52
N THR A 23 -5.93 -6.06 5.27
CA THR A 23 -6.03 -7.51 5.40
C THR A 23 -5.61 -8.20 4.10
N GLY A 24 -4.86 -9.29 4.19
CA GLY A 24 -4.32 -10.01 3.03
C GLY A 24 -3.15 -9.30 2.34
N HIS A 25 -2.36 -8.49 3.07
CA HIS A 25 -1.23 -7.71 2.53
C HIS A 25 -0.09 -8.58 1.96
N THR A 26 0.00 -9.86 2.30
CA THR A 26 0.97 -10.82 1.72
C THR A 26 0.57 -11.34 0.33
N GLY A 27 -0.68 -11.16 -0.09
CA GLY A 27 -1.17 -11.51 -1.43
C GLY A 27 -0.83 -10.45 -2.48
N PHE A 28 -0.97 -10.77 -3.77
CA PHE A 28 -0.60 -9.86 -4.87
C PHE A 28 -1.25 -8.46 -4.76
N LYS A 29 -2.58 -8.41 -4.58
CA LYS A 29 -3.31 -7.14 -4.48
C LYS A 29 -3.01 -6.39 -3.19
N GLY A 30 -2.94 -7.12 -2.07
CA GLY A 30 -2.65 -6.53 -0.77
C GLY A 30 -1.26 -5.92 -0.71
N ALA A 31 -0.27 -6.59 -1.30
CA ALA A 31 1.10 -6.09 -1.42
C ALA A 31 1.17 -4.78 -2.24
N TRP A 32 0.50 -4.75 -3.40
CA TRP A 32 0.41 -3.51 -4.20
C TRP A 32 -0.31 -2.38 -3.46
N LEU A 33 -1.41 -2.70 -2.78
CA LEU A 33 -2.18 -1.71 -2.02
C LEU A 33 -1.35 -1.14 -0.86
N ALA A 34 -0.63 -1.98 -0.12
CA ALA A 34 0.24 -1.54 0.97
C ALA A 34 1.35 -0.60 0.47
N LEU A 35 2.05 -0.97 -0.60
CA LEU A 35 3.08 -0.13 -1.21
C LEU A 35 2.52 1.23 -1.67
N TRP A 36 1.34 1.23 -2.27
CA TRP A 36 0.71 2.45 -2.75
C TRP A 36 0.26 3.36 -1.61
N LEU A 37 -0.38 2.82 -0.57
CA LEU A 37 -0.80 3.58 0.61
C LEU A 37 0.40 4.18 1.36
N ASN A 38 1.48 3.41 1.54
CA ASN A 38 2.72 3.90 2.13
C ASN A 38 3.29 5.10 1.34
N ARG A 39 3.33 5.00 0.01
CA ARG A 39 3.76 6.11 -0.87
C ARG A 39 2.85 7.34 -0.83
N LEU A 40 1.59 7.16 -0.46
CA LEU A 40 0.64 8.26 -0.24
C LEU A 40 0.72 8.84 1.19
N GLY A 41 1.68 8.39 2.01
CA GLY A 41 1.93 8.89 3.35
C GLY A 41 1.12 8.20 4.45
N ALA A 42 0.45 7.08 4.17
CA ALA A 42 -0.27 6.32 5.19
C ALA A 42 0.66 5.53 6.10
N GLN A 43 0.25 5.35 7.34
CA GLN A 43 0.78 4.38 8.31
C GLN A 43 0.06 3.05 8.11
N VAL A 44 0.70 2.08 7.47
CA VAL A 44 0.05 0.83 7.03
C VAL A 44 0.31 -0.28 8.03
N ILE A 45 -0.76 -0.92 8.50
CA ILE A 45 -0.74 -2.11 9.36
C ILE A 45 -1.23 -3.30 8.53
N GLY A 46 -0.44 -4.37 8.44
CA GLY A 46 -0.76 -5.58 7.69
C GLY A 46 -1.26 -6.72 8.58
N TYR A 47 -2.29 -7.44 8.13
CA TYR A 47 -2.74 -8.71 8.73
C TYR A 47 -3.06 -9.74 7.64
N ALA A 48 -2.30 -10.84 7.57
CA ALA A 48 -2.53 -11.86 6.54
C ALA A 48 -2.00 -13.25 6.93
N LEU A 49 -2.45 -14.25 6.18
CA LEU A 49 -1.77 -15.55 6.16
C LEU A 49 -0.39 -15.41 5.48
N PRO A 50 0.51 -16.40 5.65
CA PRO A 50 1.78 -16.42 4.92
C PRO A 50 1.60 -16.26 3.40
N PRO A 51 2.59 -15.69 2.67
CA PRO A 51 2.49 -15.49 1.23
C PRO A 51 2.16 -16.80 0.48
N PRO A 52 1.23 -16.78 -0.49
CA PRO A 52 0.70 -18.01 -1.10
C PRO A 52 1.60 -18.63 -2.18
N THR A 53 2.67 -17.95 -2.61
CA THR A 53 3.55 -18.37 -3.71
C THR A 53 5.02 -18.11 -3.41
N THR A 54 5.92 -18.74 -4.16
CA THR A 54 7.36 -18.45 -4.13
C THR A 54 7.89 -18.27 -5.56
N PRO A 55 8.34 -17.07 -5.96
CA PRO A 55 8.30 -15.83 -5.19
C PRO A 55 6.86 -15.30 -5.01
N ALA A 56 6.62 -14.55 -3.94
CA ALA A 56 5.44 -13.70 -3.80
C ALA A 56 5.86 -12.25 -3.99
N LEU A 57 4.93 -11.38 -4.43
CA LEU A 57 5.22 -9.95 -4.53
C LEU A 57 5.64 -9.36 -3.18
N PHE A 58 5.04 -9.85 -2.09
CA PHE A 58 5.38 -9.45 -0.72
C PHE A 58 6.89 -9.55 -0.44
N THR A 59 7.52 -10.67 -0.77
CA THR A 59 8.95 -10.87 -0.56
C THR A 59 9.79 -10.24 -1.67
N ALA A 60 9.36 -10.34 -2.92
CA ALA A 60 10.12 -9.84 -4.08
C ALA A 60 10.28 -8.31 -4.08
N ALA A 61 9.33 -7.58 -3.51
CA ALA A 61 9.32 -6.12 -3.45
C ALA A 61 9.57 -5.57 -2.02
N ASP A 62 10.01 -6.41 -1.09
CA ASP A 62 10.28 -6.05 0.32
C ASP A 62 9.14 -5.24 0.97
N ILE A 63 7.91 -5.73 0.81
CA ILE A 63 6.71 -5.01 1.26
C ILE A 63 6.67 -4.88 2.78
N GLU A 64 7.31 -5.79 3.52
CA GLU A 64 7.43 -5.70 4.98
C GLU A 64 8.04 -4.38 5.43
N SER A 65 9.04 -3.86 4.69
CA SER A 65 9.66 -2.55 4.97
C SER A 65 8.71 -1.35 4.81
N CYS A 66 7.57 -1.53 4.11
CA CYS A 66 6.57 -0.49 3.89
C CYS A 66 5.46 -0.47 4.96
N LEU A 67 5.51 -1.39 5.92
CA LEU A 67 4.50 -1.56 6.97
C LEU A 67 5.03 -1.07 8.31
N ASP A 68 4.19 -0.39 9.08
CA ASP A 68 4.49 -0.05 10.47
C ASP A 68 4.43 -1.31 11.35
N GLN A 69 3.54 -2.24 11.01
CA GLN A 69 3.34 -3.53 11.69
C GLN A 69 2.83 -4.59 10.69
N HIS A 70 3.27 -5.83 10.85
CA HIS A 70 2.79 -6.99 10.12
C HIS A 70 2.46 -8.13 11.09
N HIS A 71 1.28 -8.71 10.94
CA HIS A 71 0.88 -9.98 11.53
C HIS A 71 0.42 -10.99 10.47
#